data_AF-A0A7W2PDS7-F1
#
_entry.id   AF-A0A7W2PDS7-F1
#
_cell.length_a   1.000
_cell.length_b   1.000
_cell.length_c   1.000
_cell.angle_alpha   90.00
_cell.angle_beta   90.00
_cell.angle_gamma   90.00
#
_symmetry.space_group_name_H-M   'P 1'
#
loop_
_entity.id
_entity.type
_entity.pdbx_description
1 polymer ?
#
loop_
_entity_poly.entity_id
_entity_poly.type
_entity_poly.pdbx_seq_one_letter_code
_entity_poly.pdbx_strand_id
1 'polypeptide(L)'
;MANESDMSIEYSRIRQLLEQFTLYGEAEFTIVFGAIAEDANYSTWSTPDDDFSKYKESGFFNLMQHLLSAFIEYKSQNILLENCHGIIKIKQRDIAIEWVNKKVADDAIASIHEKDNVDY
;
A
#
# COMPACT_ATOMS: atom_id res chain seq x y z
N MET A 1 -14.47 -2.17 20.43
CA MET A 1 -14.22 -3.48 19.80
C MET A 1 -14.81 -3.40 18.40
N ALA A 2 -13.99 -3.30 17.37
CA ALA A 2 -14.50 -3.32 15.99
C ALA A 2 -14.88 -4.77 15.66
N ASN A 3 -16.13 -4.98 15.22
CA ASN A 3 -16.62 -6.29 14.81
C ASN A 3 -15.80 -6.77 13.61
N GLU A 4 -15.38 -8.05 13.63
CA GLU A 4 -14.70 -8.70 12.50
C GLU A 4 -15.54 -8.69 11.20
N SER A 5 -16.83 -8.35 11.26
CA SER A 5 -17.75 -8.23 10.11
C SER A 5 -17.60 -6.95 9.29
N ASP A 6 -16.91 -5.92 9.80
CA ASP A 6 -16.81 -4.60 9.13
C ASP A 6 -15.46 -4.38 8.43
N MET A 7 -14.60 -5.41 8.37
CA MET A 7 -13.28 -5.28 7.75
C MET A 7 -13.36 -5.45 6.23
N SER A 8 -12.82 -4.48 5.50
CA SER A 8 -12.83 -4.53 4.03
C SER A 8 -12.05 -5.75 3.52
N ILE A 9 -12.42 -6.22 2.33
CA ILE A 9 -11.68 -7.31 1.65
C ILE A 9 -10.20 -6.94 1.54
N GLU A 10 -9.89 -5.66 1.29
CA GLU A 10 -8.51 -5.19 1.13
C GLU A 10 -7.73 -5.35 2.45
N TYR A 11 -8.32 -4.92 3.57
CA TYR A 11 -7.73 -5.11 4.90
C TYR A 11 -7.41 -6.58 5.15
N SER A 12 -8.39 -7.46 4.93
CA SER A 12 -8.27 -8.87 5.25
C SER A 12 -7.15 -9.55 4.44
N ARG A 13 -7.01 -9.20 3.16
CA ARG A 13 -5.97 -9.74 2.29
C ARG A 13 -4.58 -9.23 2.64
N ILE A 14 -4.44 -7.94 2.96
CA ILE A 14 -3.16 -7.39 3.42
C ILE A 14 -2.75 -8.06 4.74
N ARG A 15 -3.66 -8.19 5.69
CA ARG A 15 -3.39 -8.85 6.97
C ARG A 15 -2.93 -10.30 6.78
N GLN A 16 -3.63 -11.08 5.96
CA GLN A 16 -3.24 -12.47 5.65
C GLN A 16 -1.82 -12.54 5.07
N LEU A 17 -1.48 -11.62 4.16
CA LEU A 17 -0.16 -11.58 3.57
C LEU A 17 0.92 -11.20 4.59
N LEU A 18 0.66 -10.24 5.47
CA LEU A 18 1.56 -9.87 6.56
C LEU A 18 1.78 -11.04 7.54
N GLU A 19 0.71 -11.77 7.89
CA GLU A 19 0.79 -12.95 8.76
C GLU A 19 1.61 -14.07 8.11
N GLN A 20 1.44 -14.33 6.81
CA GLN A 20 2.19 -15.37 6.07
C GLN A 20 3.71 -15.16 6.12
N PHE A 21 4.16 -13.91 6.16
CA PHE A 21 5.59 -13.54 6.19
C PHE A 21 6.08 -13.15 7.59
N THR A 22 5.28 -13.35 8.64
CA THR A 22 5.62 -12.96 10.02
C THR A 22 5.93 -11.46 10.16
N LEU A 23 5.26 -10.63 9.36
CA LEU A 23 5.42 -9.17 9.34
C LEU A 23 4.30 -8.46 10.11
N TYR A 24 3.20 -9.15 10.41
CA TYR A 24 2.08 -8.58 11.16
C TYR A 24 2.48 -8.29 12.61
N GLY A 25 2.40 -7.03 13.02
CA GLY A 25 2.89 -6.58 14.33
C GLY A 25 4.37 -6.19 14.36
N GLU A 26 5.14 -6.52 13.33
CA GLU A 26 6.60 -6.35 13.29
C GLU A 26 7.03 -5.25 12.31
N ALA A 27 6.34 -5.14 11.17
CA ALA A 27 6.73 -4.24 10.10
C ALA A 27 5.85 -2.99 10.03
N GLU A 28 6.45 -1.90 9.54
CA GLU A 28 5.75 -0.66 9.24
C GLU A 28 6.00 -0.26 7.79
N PHE A 29 4.92 0.05 7.08
CA PHE A 29 4.97 0.45 5.68
C PHE A 29 4.01 1.60 5.40
N THR A 30 4.45 2.54 4.58
CA THR A 30 3.53 3.40 3.81
C THR A 30 3.66 3.03 2.35
N ILE A 31 2.55 2.68 1.72
CA ILE A 31 2.51 2.26 0.32
C ILE A 31 1.52 3.15 -0.40
N VAL A 32 1.98 3.87 -1.43
CA VAL A 32 1.10 4.59 -2.36
C VAL A 32 1.07 3.82 -3.65
N PHE A 33 -0.10 3.52 -4.19
CA PHE A 33 -0.25 2.72 -5.41
C PHE A 33 -1.40 3.24 -6.27
N GLY A 34 -1.39 2.89 -7.55
CA GLY A 34 -2.47 3.25 -8.45
C GLY A 34 -2.14 2.97 -9.91
N ALA A 35 -3.04 3.38 -10.79
CA ALA A 35 -2.83 3.32 -12.23
C ALA A 35 -2.14 4.59 -12.74
N ILE A 36 -1.12 4.43 -13.59
CA ILE A 36 -0.54 5.51 -14.42
C ILE A 36 -1.35 5.65 -15.71
N ALA A 37 -1.72 4.51 -16.31
CA ALA A 37 -2.47 4.36 -17.56
C ALA A 37 -3.27 3.04 -17.51
N GLU A 38 -4.08 2.75 -18.54
CA GLU A 38 -4.95 1.55 -18.59
C GLU A 38 -4.21 0.24 -18.29
N ASP A 39 -2.95 0.11 -18.72
CA ASP A 39 -2.13 -1.11 -18.57
C ASP A 39 -0.89 -0.94 -17.68
N ALA A 40 -0.76 0.18 -16.96
CA ALA A 40 0.43 0.49 -16.18
C ALA A 40 0.08 0.87 -14.74
N ASN A 41 0.52 0.04 -13.79
CA ASN A 41 0.37 0.29 -12.36
C ASN A 41 1.70 0.76 -11.75
N TYR A 42 1.60 1.51 -10.66
CA TYR A 42 2.77 1.88 -9.85
C TYR A 42 2.56 1.53 -8.38
N SER A 43 3.66 1.41 -7.66
CA SER A 43 3.65 1.56 -6.22
C SER A 43 4.95 2.20 -5.71
N THR A 44 4.81 3.11 -4.75
CA THR A 44 5.88 3.78 -4.01
C THR A 44 5.80 3.35 -2.56
N TRP A 45 6.94 3.00 -1.99
CA TRP A 45 7.03 2.40 -0.66
C TRP A 45 7.93 3.25 0.24
N SER A 46 7.60 3.28 1.53
CA SER A 46 8.40 3.85 2.59
C SER A 46 8.37 2.93 3.80
N THR A 47 9.52 2.77 4.44
CA THR A 47 9.72 2.08 5.72
C THR A 47 10.38 3.04 6.71
N PRO A 48 10.11 2.99 8.02
CA PRO A 48 10.75 3.88 8.98
C PRO A 48 12.27 3.73 9.09
N ASP A 49 12.80 2.53 8.85
CA ASP A 49 14.21 2.21 9.05
C ASP A 49 15.06 2.34 7.77
N ASP A 50 14.52 2.95 6.70
CA ASP A 50 15.10 3.11 5.35
C ASP A 50 15.60 1.82 4.66
N ASP A 51 15.49 0.66 5.32
CA ASP A 51 15.93 -0.62 4.79
C ASP A 51 14.81 -1.33 4.03
N PHE A 52 14.19 -0.61 3.09
CA PHE A 52 13.26 -1.19 2.14
C PHE A 52 13.92 -2.28 1.28
N SER A 53 15.26 -2.23 1.15
CA SER A 53 16.06 -3.17 0.36
C SER A 53 15.83 -4.63 0.77
N LYS A 54 15.67 -4.89 2.07
CA LYS A 54 15.35 -6.22 2.63
C LYS A 54 14.02 -6.80 2.14
N TYR A 55 13.04 -5.93 1.88
CA TYR A 55 11.71 -6.36 1.46
C TYR A 55 11.60 -6.46 -0.06
N LYS A 56 12.31 -5.59 -0.79
CA LYS A 56 12.18 -5.47 -2.25
C LYS A 56 12.47 -6.76 -3.02
N GLU A 57 13.40 -7.58 -2.53
CA GLU A 57 13.74 -8.87 -3.16
C GLU A 57 12.98 -10.07 -2.55
N SER A 58 12.08 -9.80 -1.59
CA SER A 58 11.35 -10.85 -0.89
C SER A 58 10.10 -11.33 -1.65
N GLY A 59 9.68 -12.56 -1.36
CA GLY A 59 8.39 -13.08 -1.83
C GLY A 59 7.20 -12.25 -1.35
N PHE A 60 7.33 -11.56 -0.21
CA PHE A 60 6.30 -10.65 0.31
C PHE A 60 6.06 -9.49 -0.64
N PHE A 61 7.12 -8.82 -1.09
CA PHE A 61 7.00 -7.68 -2.00
C PHE A 61 6.32 -8.09 -3.31
N ASN A 62 6.74 -9.19 -3.93
CA ASN A 62 6.13 -9.70 -5.16
C ASN A 62 4.63 -9.99 -4.99
N LEU A 63 4.24 -10.68 -3.92
CA LEU A 63 2.84 -10.98 -3.66
C LEU A 63 2.03 -9.73 -3.31
N MET A 64 2.62 -8.75 -2.63
CA MET A 64 1.96 -7.47 -2.38
C MET A 64 1.73 -6.73 -3.70
N GLN A 65 2.71 -6.65 -4.62
CA GLN A 65 2.51 -6.00 -5.92
C GLN A 65 1.32 -6.58 -6.71
N HIS A 66 1.19 -7.92 -6.70
CA HIS A 66 0.04 -8.57 -7.32
C HIS A 66 -1.27 -8.22 -6.63
N LEU A 67 -1.27 -8.16 -5.29
CA LEU A 67 -2.44 -7.78 -4.51
C LEU A 67 -2.87 -6.33 -4.78
N LEU A 68 -1.91 -5.39 -4.84
CA LEU A 68 -2.17 -3.99 -5.18
C LEU A 68 -2.78 -3.85 -6.59
N SER A 69 -2.27 -4.61 -7.55
CA SER A 69 -2.82 -4.63 -8.93
C SER A 69 -4.27 -5.15 -8.95
N ALA A 70 -4.55 -6.22 -8.20
CA ALA A 70 -5.90 -6.76 -8.07
C ALA A 70 -6.87 -5.76 -7.40
N PHE A 71 -6.39 -4.97 -6.44
CA PHE A 71 -7.19 -3.91 -5.83
C PHE A 71 -7.53 -2.79 -6.82
N ILE A 72 -6.57 -2.36 -7.64
CA ILE A 72 -6.79 -1.36 -8.70
C ILE A 72 -7.85 -1.87 -9.68
N GLU A 73 -7.70 -3.11 -10.16
CA GLU A 73 -8.64 -3.73 -11.11
C GLU A 73 -10.04 -3.87 -10.50
N TYR A 74 -10.14 -4.32 -9.25
CA TYR A 74 -11.43 -4.41 -8.57
C TYR A 74 -12.09 -3.03 -8.43
N LYS A 75 -11.32 -1.97 -8.13
CA LYS A 75 -11.88 -0.62 -8.01
C LYS A 75 -12.28 -0.01 -9.33
N SER A 76 -11.51 -0.22 -10.40
CA SER A 76 -11.85 0.31 -11.73
C SER A 76 -13.17 -0.25 -12.27
N GLN A 77 -13.54 -1.48 -11.87
CA GLN A 77 -14.82 -2.08 -12.22
C GLN A 77 -16.03 -1.49 -11.46
N ASN A 78 -15.80 -0.80 -10.33
CA ASN A 78 -16.86 -0.40 -9.39
C ASN A 78 -17.00 1.12 -9.20
N ILE A 79 -16.05 1.96 -9.62
CA ILE A 79 -16.03 3.41 -9.32
C ILE A 79 -15.63 4.25 -10.57
N LEU A 80 -16.15 5.48 -10.66
CA LEU A 80 -15.66 6.54 -11.55
C LEU A 80 -14.15 6.79 -11.35
N LEU A 81 -13.41 6.82 -12.45
CA LEU A 81 -11.94 6.89 -12.60
C LEU A 81 -11.17 7.93 -11.74
N GLU A 82 -11.84 8.82 -11.02
CA GLU A 82 -11.21 9.92 -10.28
C GLU A 82 -10.44 9.48 -9.01
N ASN A 83 -10.75 8.30 -8.44
CA ASN A 83 -10.12 7.78 -7.22
C ASN A 83 -9.49 6.38 -7.42
N CYS A 84 -8.64 6.23 -8.44
CA CYS A 84 -7.93 4.98 -8.75
C CYS A 84 -6.56 4.84 -8.05
N HIS A 85 -6.29 5.67 -7.04
CA HIS A 85 -5.07 5.63 -6.26
C HIS A 85 -5.38 5.24 -4.81
N GLY A 86 -4.52 4.43 -4.21
CA GLY A 86 -4.67 3.97 -2.84
C GLY A 86 -3.43 4.30 -2.00
N ILE A 87 -3.65 4.61 -0.73
CA ILE A 87 -2.63 4.76 0.28
C ILE A 87 -2.88 3.70 1.35
N ILE A 88 -1.91 2.83 1.57
CA ILE A 88 -1.89 1.84 2.64
C ILE A 88 -0.90 2.31 3.69
N LYS A 89 -1.35 2.33 4.95
CA LYS A 89 -0.49 2.55 6.12
C LYS A 89 -0.57 1.33 7.02
N ILE A 90 0.56 0.66 7.19
CA ILE A 90 0.73 -0.47 8.08
C ILE A 90 1.60 0.03 9.24
N LYS A 91 1.05 -0.04 10.46
CA LYS A 91 1.75 0.30 11.69
C LYS A 91 1.50 -0.80 12.71
N GLN A 92 2.48 -1.68 12.91
CA GLN A 92 2.35 -2.81 13.83
C GLN A 92 1.13 -3.68 13.47
N ARG A 93 0.04 -3.57 14.25
CA ARG A 93 -1.21 -4.34 14.06
C ARG A 93 -2.33 -3.53 13.40
N ASP A 94 -2.08 -2.27 13.10
CA ASP A 94 -3.04 -1.38 12.45
C ASP A 94 -2.75 -1.32 10.94
N ILE A 95 -3.78 -1.60 10.14
CA ILE A 95 -3.74 -1.50 8.68
C ILE A 95 -4.86 -0.54 8.29
N ALA A 96 -4.47 0.59 7.71
CA ALA A 96 -5.40 1.58 7.16
C ALA A 96 -5.23 1.66 5.65
N ILE A 97 -6.34 1.76 4.93
CA ILE A 97 -6.39 1.81 3.48
C ILE A 97 -7.34 2.93 3.09
N GLU A 98 -6.85 3.85 2.27
CA GLU A 98 -7.62 5.01 1.81
C GLU A 98 -7.48 5.13 0.30
N TRP A 99 -8.62 5.25 -0.40
CA TRP A 99 -8.65 5.53 -1.83
C TRP A 99 -8.78 7.03 -2.05
N VAL A 100 -7.87 7.58 -2.83
CA VAL A 100 -7.68 9.03 -2.99
C VAL A 100 -7.60 9.42 -4.46
N ASN A 101 -7.78 10.71 -4.72
CA ASN A 101 -7.52 11.26 -6.03
C ASN A 101 -6.01 11.34 -6.32
N LYS A 102 -5.67 11.52 -7.60
CA LYS A 102 -4.28 11.59 -8.05
C LYS A 102 -3.44 12.63 -7.31
N LYS A 103 -3.99 13.83 -7.06
CA LYS A 103 -3.25 14.91 -6.40
C LYS A 103 -2.79 14.50 -4.99
N VAL A 104 -3.67 13.89 -4.20
CA VAL A 104 -3.35 13.43 -2.85
C VAL A 104 -2.31 12.29 -2.88
N ALA A 105 -2.40 11.40 -3.87
CA ALA A 105 -1.39 10.35 -4.07
C ALA A 105 -0.02 10.93 -4.44
N ASP A 106 0.02 11.91 -5.36
CA ASP A 106 1.25 12.58 -5.78
C ASP A 106 1.90 13.34 -4.59
N ASP A 107 1.10 14.03 -3.77
CA ASP A 107 1.57 14.70 -2.54
C ASP A 107 2.16 13.69 -1.53
N ALA A 108 1.55 12.50 -1.40
CA ALA A 108 2.05 11.44 -0.53
C ALA A 108 3.35 10.81 -1.05
N ILE A 109 3.49 10.64 -2.37
CA ILE A 109 4.73 10.18 -3.02
C ILE A 109 5.85 11.20 -2.80
N ALA A 110 5.57 12.49 -3.01
CA ALA A 110 6.55 13.55 -2.75
C ALA A 110 7.01 13.53 -1.28
N SER A 111 6.08 13.36 -0.34
CA SER A 111 6.40 13.26 1.10
C SER A 111 7.26 12.04 1.45
N ILE A 112 7.14 10.94 0.70
CA ILE A 112 8.03 9.78 0.85
C ILE A 112 9.44 10.15 0.37
N HIS A 113 9.56 10.72 -0.82
CA HIS A 113 10.85 11.07 -1.40
C HIS A 113 11.56 12.22 -0.67
N GLU A 114 10.83 13.15 -0.06
CA GLU A 114 11.44 14.21 0.76
C GLU A 114 12.13 13.62 2.01
N LYS A 115 11.55 12.59 2.64
CA LYS A 115 12.19 11.90 3.77
C LYS A 115 13.49 11.23 3.38
N ASP A 116 13.55 10.64 2.18
CA ASP A 116 14.75 9.99 1.65
C ASP A 116 15.90 10.99 1.37
N ASN A 117 15.63 12.31 1.35
CA ASN A 117 16.59 13.35 0.96
C ASN A 117 17.09 14.25 2.12
N VAL A 118 16.72 13.99 3.38
CA VAL A 118 17.13 14.85 4.53
C VAL A 118 18.47 14.43 5.16
N ASP A 119 19.08 13.33 4.73
CA ASP A 119 20.38 12.90 5.26
C ASP A 119 21.57 13.45 4.44
N TYR A 120 21.93 14.72 4.66
CA TYR A 120 23.28 15.26 4.38
C TYR A 120 23.69 16.37 5.34
#